data_AF-A0AAU1M706-F1
#
_entry.id   AF-A0AAU1M706-F1
#
_cell.length_a   1.000
_cell.length_b   1.000
_cell.length_c   1.000
_cell.angle_alpha   90.00
_cell.angle_beta   90.00
_cell.angle_gamma   90.00
#
_symmetry.space_group_name_H-M   'P 1'
#
loop_
_entity.id
_entity.type
_entity.pdbx_description
1 polymer ?
#
loop_
_entity_poly.entity_id
_entity_poly.type
_entity_poly.pdbx_seq_one_letter_code
_entity_poly.pdbx_strand_id
1 'polypeptide(L)' 'MGSQKKRPVSLTAQDREELVRVTTTGVRGASMIMRARVLLALDSSVGEVGPSPAKVDTRSMVTRRA' A
#
# COMPACT_ATOMS: atom_id res chain seq x y z
N MET A 1 6.80 -10.06 -20.26
CA MET A 1 6.88 -9.19 -19.05
C MET A 1 5.90 -9.72 -18.02
N GLY A 2 6.38 -10.37 -16.95
CA GLY A 2 5.52 -11.00 -15.94
C GLY A 2 4.85 -9.95 -15.05
N SER A 3 3.54 -10.06 -14.87
CA SER A 3 2.76 -9.18 -13.99
C SER A 3 3.30 -9.27 -12.56
N GLN A 4 3.87 -8.18 -12.03
CA GLN A 4 4.19 -8.07 -10.61
C GLN A 4 2.87 -8.09 -9.82
N LYS A 5 2.54 -9.25 -9.23
CA LYS A 5 1.37 -9.37 -8.35
C LYS A 5 1.60 -8.46 -7.14
N LYS A 6 0.86 -7.36 -7.04
CA LYS A 6 0.88 -6.47 -5.87
C LYS A 6 0.37 -7.29 -4.67
N ARG A 7 1.26 -7.59 -3.73
CA ARG A 7 0.89 -8.18 -2.44
C ARG A 7 0.78 -7.04 -1.43
N PRO A 8 -0.39 -6.82 -0.81
CA PRO A 8 -0.52 -5.82 0.24
C PRO A 8 0.41 -6.22 1.39
N VAL A 9 1.15 -5.23 1.89
CA VAL A 9 2.04 -5.38 3.05
C VAL A 9 1.30 -4.78 4.23
N SER A 10 0.93 -5.62 5.20
CA SER A 10 0.36 -5.18 6.47
C SER A 10 1.34 -5.51 7.58
N LEU A 11 1.77 -4.49 8.32
CA LEU A 11 2.67 -4.63 9.45
C LEU A 11 1.89 -4.73 10.75
N THR A 12 2.45 -5.43 11.73
CA THR A 12 1.93 -5.37 13.09
C THR A 12 2.28 -4.01 13.72
N ALA A 13 1.55 -3.62 14.76
CA ALA A 13 1.85 -2.39 15.50
C ALA A 13 3.29 -2.40 16.05
N GLN A 14 3.74 -3.56 16.54
CA GLN A 14 5.09 -3.74 17.06
C GLN A 14 6.16 -3.55 15.98
N ASP A 15 5.97 -4.15 14.80
CA ASP A 15 6.90 -4.01 13.68
C ASP A 15 6.94 -2.57 13.16
N ARG A 16 5.78 -1.89 13.12
CA ARG A 16 5.69 -0.48 12.72
C ARG A 16 6.52 0.41 13.66
N GLU A 17 6.37 0.24 14.97
CA GLU A 17 7.15 0.99 15.96
C GLU A 17 8.65 0.73 15.82
N GLU A 18 9.04 -0.52 15.59
CA GLU A 18 10.45 -0.86 15.40
C GLU A 18 11.03 -0.21 14.15
N LEU A 19 10.30 -0.23 13.03
CA LEU A 19 10.75 0.41 11.79
C LEU A 19 10.81 1.95 11.93
N VAL A 20 9.91 2.56 12.69
CA VAL A 20 10.00 3.98 13.05
C VAL A 20 11.26 4.26 13.87
N ARG A 21 11.58 3.42 14.87
CA ARG A 21 12.84 3.54 15.63
C ARG A 21 14.06 3.39 14.73
N VAL A 22 14.06 2.42 13.82
CA VAL A 22 15.18 2.19 12.88
C VAL A 22 15.41 3.39 11.97
N THR A 23 14.34 4.03 11.49
CA THR A 23 14.44 5.18 10.58
C THR A 23 14.80 6.50 11.25
N THR A 24 14.57 6.62 12.56
CA THR A 24 14.83 7.83 13.36
C THR A 24 16.17 7.80 14.08
N THR A 25 16.57 6.64 14.62
CA THR A 25 17.80 6.52 15.42
C THR A 25 19.07 6.43 14.57
N GLY A 26 18.97 6.04 13.29
CA GLY A 26 20.10 6.06 12.35
C GLY A 26 21.23 5.06 12.67
N VAL A 27 21.08 4.21 13.69
CA VAL A 27 22.12 3.25 14.14
C VAL A 27 22.37 2.13 13.09
N ARG A 28 21.46 1.97 12.14
CA ARG A 28 21.56 0.98 11.05
C ARG A 28 22.09 1.63 9.77
N GLY A 29 22.76 0.85 8.93
CA GLY A 29 23.27 1.34 7.65
C GLY A 29 22.18 1.90 6.72
N ALA A 30 22.55 2.83 5.84
CA ALA A 30 21.63 3.55 4.96
C ALA A 30 20.65 2.64 4.18
N SER A 31 21.13 1.49 3.67
CA SER A 31 20.30 0.52 2.96
C SER A 31 19.19 -0.11 3.82
N MET A 32 19.41 -0.22 5.14
CA MET A 32 18.39 -0.73 6.07
C MET A 32 17.35 0.36 6.37
N ILE A 33 17.78 1.61 6.55
CA ILE A 33 16.89 2.76 6.72
C ILE A 33 15.98 2.93 5.50
N MET A 34 16.54 2.85 4.29
CA MET A 34 15.77 2.95 3.05
C MET A 34 14.71 1.84 2.94
N ARG A 35 15.06 0.59 3.26
CA ARG A 35 14.11 -0.53 3.26
C ARG A 35 13.02 -0.35 4.31
N ALA A 36 13.36 0.12 5.51
CA ALA A 36 12.38 0.40 6.55
C ALA A 36 11.39 1.50 6.14
N ARG A 37 11.86 2.57 5.49
CA ARG A 37 10.99 3.60 4.90
C ARG A 37 10.05 3.03 3.84
N VAL A 38 10.54 2.16 2.97
CA VAL A 38 9.71 1.50 1.95
C VAL A 38 8.64 0.63 2.60
N LEU A 39 8.95 -0.15 3.62
CA LEU A 39 7.96 -0.98 4.31
C LEU A 39 6.88 -0.14 5.00
N LEU A 40 7.25 0.96 5.66
CA LEU A 40 6.30 1.90 6.27
C LEU A 40 5.40 2.58 5.21
N ALA A 41 5.96 2.95 4.06
CA ALA A 41 5.20 3.52 2.95
C ALA A 41 4.22 2.50 2.33
N LEU A 42 4.63 1.24 2.22
CA LEU A 42 3.74 0.17 1.73
C LEU A 42 2.61 -0.13 2.73
N ASP A 43 2.92 -0.18 4.02
CA ASP A 43 1.94 -0.40 5.09
C ASP A 43 0.88 0.72 5.17
N SER A 44 1.30 1.97 5.03
CA SER A 44 0.37 3.11 4.92
C SER A 44 -0.44 3.10 3.62
N SER A 45 0.16 2.68 2.50
CA SER A 45 -0.53 2.58 1.21
C SER A 45 -1.59 1.46 1.16
N VAL A 46 -1.49 0.42 1.99
CA VAL A 46 -2.57 -0.57 2.16
C VAL A 46 -3.82 0.06 2.78
N GLY A 47 -3.67 1.11 3.61
CA GLY A 47 -4.77 1.88 4.19
C GLY A 47 -5.45 2.87 3.22
N GLU A 48 -4.82 3.17 2.09
CA GLU A 48 -5.35 4.08 1.07
C GLU A 48 -5.43 3.39 -0.30
N VAL A 49 -6.01 2.20 -0.32
CA VAL A 49 -6.76 1.76 -1.50
C VAL A 49 -8.14 2.41 -1.38
N GLY A 50 -8.20 3.72 -1.67
CA GLY A 50 -9.47 4.33 -2.08
C GLY A 50 -10.09 3.40 -3.13
N PRO A 51 -11.42 3.17 -3.09
CA PRO A 51 -12.05 2.09 -3.83
C PRO A 51 -11.52 2.12 -5.25
N SER A 52 -10.74 1.09 -5.64
CA SER A 52 -10.45 0.84 -7.04
C SER A 52 -11.81 0.97 -7.71
N PRO A 53 -12.01 1.87 -8.69
CA PRO A 53 -13.31 1.99 -9.33
C PRO A 53 -13.65 0.57 -9.74
N ALA A 54 -14.68 0.04 -9.07
CA ALA A 54 -15.31 -1.19 -9.45
C ALA A 54 -15.47 -1.07 -10.96
N LYS A 55 -15.12 -2.13 -11.69
CA LYS A 55 -15.46 -2.25 -13.10
C LYS A 55 -16.88 -1.75 -13.24
N VAL A 56 -17.05 -0.52 -13.76
CA VAL A 56 -18.35 0.05 -14.02
C VAL A 56 -18.85 -0.81 -15.15
N ASP A 57 -19.75 -1.72 -14.83
CA ASP A 57 -20.47 -2.51 -15.79
C ASP A 57 -21.34 -1.53 -16.59
N THR A 58 -20.81 -1.05 -17.71
CA THR A 58 -21.47 -0.09 -18.60
C THR A 58 -22.65 -0.69 -19.37
N ARG A 59 -23.24 -1.80 -18.92
CA ARG A 59 -24.32 -2.46 -19.63
C ARG A 59 -25.73 -2.07 -19.18
N SER A 60 -25.88 -1.13 -18.25
CA SER A 60 -27.21 -0.66 -17.81
C SER A 60 -27.38 0.85 -17.96
N MET A 61 -27.31 1.33 -19.19
CA MET A 61 -27.90 2.61 -19.59
C MET A 61 -28.60 2.49 -20.95
N VAL A 62 -29.44 1.46 -21.11
CA VAL A 62 -30.54 1.50 -22.06
C VAL A 62 -31.77 1.01 -21.31
N THR A 63 -32.61 1.95 -20.89
CA THR A 63 -34.09 1.97 -21.04
C THR A 63 -34.65 2.89 -19.96
N ARG A 64 -34.76 4.18 -20.29
CA ARG A 64 -35.79 5.07 -19.75
C ARG A 64 -35.96 6.24 -20.72
N ARG A 65 -36.75 5.99 -21.75
CA ARG A 65 -37.46 7.04 -22.49
C ARG A 65 -38.93 6.71 -22.30
N ALA A 66 -39.59 7.53 -21.48
CA ALA A 66 -41.03 7.66 -21.51
C ALA A 66 -41.44 8.47 -22.75
#